data_AF-A0A1U7H0K7-F1
#
_entry.id   AF-A0A1U7H0K7-F1
#
_cell.length_a   1.000
_cell.length_b   1.000
_cell.length_c   1.000
_cell.angle_alpha   90.00
_cell.angle_beta   90.00
_cell.angle_gamma   90.00
#
_symmetry.space_group_name_H-M   'P 1'
#
loop_
_entity.id
_entity.type
_entity.pdbx_description
1 polymer ?
#
loop_
_entity_poly.entity_id
_entity_poly.type
_entity_poly.pdbx_seq_one_letter_code
_entity_poly.pdbx_strand_id
1 'polypeptide(L)'
;MQIPHFPEANHPLVKSLFHHTDLELVRLFQQHPESGRYFTAIFCRYSPIVYTVIRHSARSPVQADYLFALTWRHIYYELGGLNLSSTQPGKESLTLQNWLIDQTAYCINEIELPPTEAIHYSLKATSVPLWCYVEQALEQMTPILRLMVLMAQTFHWSETRIAAYLQAEGEAITPSEVANFLQEGYRMLEEKLPTDIRAIYLGENLLPPAIA
;
A
#
# COMPACT_ATOMS: atom_id res chain seq x y z
N MET A 1 -1.72 -19.15 -15.49
CA MET A 1 -1.97 -18.43 -14.22
C MET A 1 -2.99 -17.34 -14.47
N GLN A 2 -3.91 -17.19 -13.52
CA GLN A 2 -5.08 -16.32 -13.56
C GLN A 2 -4.72 -14.94 -13.00
N ILE A 3 -5.36 -13.88 -13.49
CA ILE A 3 -5.23 -12.53 -12.91
C ILE A 3 -5.66 -12.59 -11.43
N PRO A 4 -4.91 -12.00 -10.48
CA PRO A 4 -5.29 -12.00 -9.08
C PRO A 4 -6.67 -11.38 -8.89
N HIS A 5 -7.50 -12.01 -8.06
CA HIS A 5 -8.76 -11.46 -7.64
C HIS A 5 -8.60 -10.76 -6.29
N PHE A 6 -9.08 -9.53 -6.20
CA PHE A 6 -8.94 -8.67 -5.03
C PHE A 6 -10.31 -8.53 -4.34
N PRO A 7 -10.48 -9.05 -3.11
CA PRO A 7 -11.78 -9.03 -2.42
C PRO A 7 -12.28 -7.62 -2.12
N GLU A 8 -11.38 -6.63 -1.96
CA GLU A 8 -11.73 -5.23 -1.76
C GLU A 8 -12.58 -4.65 -2.91
N ALA A 9 -12.48 -5.19 -4.13
CA ALA A 9 -13.33 -4.79 -5.26
C ALA A 9 -14.82 -5.05 -4.98
N ASN A 10 -15.13 -5.97 -4.06
CA ASN A 10 -16.48 -6.28 -3.64
C ASN A 10 -16.98 -5.44 -2.45
N HIS A 11 -16.11 -4.67 -1.81
CA HIS A 11 -16.45 -3.88 -0.63
C HIS A 11 -17.43 -2.74 -0.99
N PRO A 12 -18.46 -2.46 -0.17
CA PRO A 12 -19.46 -1.42 -0.48
C PRO A 12 -18.85 -0.04 -0.76
N LEU A 13 -17.81 0.35 0.00
CA LEU A 13 -17.13 1.64 -0.21
C LEU A 13 -16.47 1.72 -1.59
N VAL A 14 -15.90 0.61 -2.09
CA VAL A 14 -15.24 0.56 -3.39
C VAL A 14 -16.28 0.48 -4.52
N LYS A 15 -17.29 -0.39 -4.37
CA LYS A 15 -18.39 -0.52 -5.35
C LYS A 15 -19.15 0.78 -5.55
N SER A 16 -19.34 1.56 -4.49
CA SER A 16 -20.02 2.86 -4.58
C SER A 16 -19.33 3.81 -5.56
N LEU A 17 -18.04 3.61 -5.85
CA LEU A 17 -17.23 4.48 -6.70
C LEU A 17 -17.18 4.03 -8.17
N PHE A 18 -17.81 2.91 -8.54
CA PHE A 18 -17.71 2.36 -9.90
C PHE A 18 -18.33 3.23 -10.98
N HIS A 19 -19.26 4.12 -10.62
CA HIS A 19 -19.89 5.05 -11.54
C HIS A 19 -19.02 6.29 -11.86
N HIS A 20 -17.96 6.55 -11.08
CA HIS A 20 -17.07 7.68 -11.32
C HIS A 20 -16.13 7.42 -12.50
N THR A 21 -15.92 8.46 -13.29
CA THR A 21 -14.90 8.52 -14.34
C THR A 21 -13.49 8.51 -13.75
N ASP A 22 -12.49 8.17 -14.56
CA ASP A 22 -11.10 8.14 -14.12
C ASP A 22 -10.60 9.51 -13.63
N LEU A 23 -11.02 10.57 -14.32
CA LEU A 23 -10.70 11.94 -13.94
C LEU A 23 -11.29 12.30 -12.58
N GLU A 24 -12.54 11.89 -12.30
CA GLU A 24 -13.18 12.11 -11.01
C GLU A 24 -12.48 11.33 -9.91
N LEU A 25 -12.14 10.05 -10.13
CA LEU A 25 -11.44 9.24 -9.14
C LEU A 25 -10.07 9.81 -8.79
N VAL A 26 -9.30 10.24 -9.79
CA VAL A 26 -7.98 10.85 -9.57
C VAL A 26 -8.12 12.17 -8.81
N ARG A 27 -9.09 13.01 -9.17
CA ARG A 27 -9.36 14.26 -8.43
C ARG A 27 -9.77 14.00 -6.99
N LEU A 28 -10.65 13.04 -6.75
CA LEU A 28 -11.10 12.67 -5.41
C LEU A 28 -9.93 12.13 -4.57
N PHE A 29 -9.08 11.29 -5.15
CA PHE A 29 -7.84 10.82 -4.51
C PHE A 29 -6.92 11.98 -4.11
N GLN A 30 -6.71 12.95 -5.01
CA GLN A 30 -5.84 14.10 -4.76
C GLN A 30 -6.43 15.10 -3.75
N GLN A 31 -7.75 15.25 -3.72
CA GLN A 31 -8.44 16.21 -2.86
C GLN A 31 -8.70 15.66 -1.45
N HIS A 32 -8.75 14.34 -1.30
CA HIS A 32 -9.04 13.65 -0.04
C HIS A 32 -7.92 12.67 0.35
N PRO A 33 -6.71 13.18 0.69
CA PRO A 33 -5.59 12.33 1.10
C PRO A 33 -5.89 11.50 2.37
N GLU A 34 -6.87 11.90 3.16
CA GLU A 34 -7.36 11.18 4.33
C GLU A 34 -8.21 9.94 4.01
N SER A 35 -8.62 9.76 2.75
CA SER A 35 -9.56 8.71 2.34
C SER A 35 -8.89 7.74 1.36
N GLY A 36 -8.65 6.50 1.81
CA GLY A 36 -7.95 5.53 0.99
C GLY A 36 -8.79 4.79 -0.05
N ARG A 37 -10.12 4.84 0.07
CA ARG A 37 -11.05 4.15 -0.86
C ARG A 37 -10.90 4.56 -2.31
N TYR A 38 -10.47 5.80 -2.59
CA TYR A 38 -10.31 6.30 -3.96
C TYR A 38 -9.14 5.61 -4.65
N PHE A 39 -7.99 5.51 -3.97
CA PHE A 39 -6.86 4.73 -4.47
C PHE A 39 -7.23 3.25 -4.60
N THR A 40 -7.90 2.66 -3.61
CA THR A 40 -8.37 1.27 -3.68
C THR A 40 -9.28 1.05 -4.88
N ALA A 41 -10.17 1.98 -5.21
CA ALA A 41 -11.04 1.87 -6.38
C ALA A 41 -10.26 1.94 -7.71
N ILE A 42 -9.29 2.85 -7.83
CA ILE A 42 -8.39 2.93 -8.99
C ILE A 42 -7.61 1.61 -9.12
N PHE A 43 -7.04 1.11 -8.01
CA PHE A 43 -6.34 -0.16 -7.96
C PHE A 43 -7.22 -1.33 -8.43
N CYS A 44 -8.44 -1.47 -7.90
CA CYS A 44 -9.35 -2.55 -8.29
C CYS A 44 -9.74 -2.48 -9.76
N ARG A 45 -9.92 -1.27 -10.31
CA ARG A 45 -10.29 -1.06 -11.72
C ARG A 45 -9.17 -1.47 -12.68
N TYR A 46 -7.93 -1.15 -12.34
CA TYR A 46 -6.79 -1.29 -13.26
C TYR A 46 -5.80 -2.41 -12.94
N SER A 47 -5.94 -3.08 -11.79
CA SER A 47 -5.07 -4.20 -11.44
C SER A 47 -4.98 -5.28 -12.53
N PRO A 48 -6.05 -5.63 -13.29
CA PRO A 48 -5.93 -6.61 -14.37
C PRO A 48 -4.99 -6.17 -15.49
N ILE A 49 -5.02 -4.88 -15.85
CA ILE A 49 -4.21 -4.33 -16.93
C ILE A 49 -2.75 -4.28 -16.50
N VAL A 50 -2.47 -3.68 -15.33
CA VAL A 50 -1.10 -3.58 -14.78
C VAL A 50 -0.48 -4.97 -14.59
N TYR A 51 -1.24 -5.91 -14.01
CA TYR A 51 -0.76 -7.28 -13.80
C TYR A 51 -0.45 -7.99 -15.12
N THR A 52 -1.28 -7.79 -16.14
CA THR A 52 -1.04 -8.40 -17.47
C THR A 52 0.27 -7.91 -18.07
N VAL A 53 0.54 -6.60 -18.04
CA VAL A 53 1.79 -6.03 -18.57
C VAL A 53 3.02 -6.59 -17.82
N ILE A 54 2.98 -6.62 -16.50
CA ILE A 54 4.08 -7.11 -15.64
C ILE A 54 4.35 -8.60 -15.83
N ARG A 55 3.29 -9.38 -15.99
CA ARG A 55 3.41 -10.83 -16.13
C ARG A 55 4.27 -11.24 -17.34
N HIS A 56 4.27 -10.44 -18.39
CA HIS A 56 5.06 -10.74 -19.59
C HIS A 56 6.56 -10.43 -19.42
N SER A 57 6.96 -9.65 -18.42
CA SER A 57 8.36 -9.27 -18.17
C SER A 57 9.04 -10.06 -17.05
N ALA A 58 8.27 -10.59 -16.09
CA ALA A 58 8.83 -11.26 -14.91
C ALA A 58 9.26 -12.73 -15.16
N ARG A 59 10.37 -13.13 -14.53
CA ARG A 59 10.97 -14.48 -14.69
C ARG A 59 10.32 -15.56 -13.82
N SER A 60 9.62 -15.17 -12.75
CA SER A 60 8.91 -16.08 -11.86
C SER A 60 7.62 -15.44 -11.33
N PRO A 61 6.62 -16.24 -10.88
CA PRO A 61 5.38 -15.71 -10.31
C PRO A 61 5.61 -14.83 -9.07
N VAL A 62 6.54 -15.23 -8.19
CA VAL A 62 6.86 -14.47 -6.96
C VAL A 62 7.46 -13.12 -7.31
N GLN A 63 8.37 -13.07 -8.29
CA GLN A 63 8.93 -11.81 -8.80
C GLN A 63 7.88 -10.97 -9.52
N ALA A 64 6.94 -11.58 -10.24
CA ALA A 64 5.83 -10.86 -10.89
C ALA A 64 4.93 -10.19 -9.86
N ASP A 65 4.53 -10.91 -8.81
CA ASP A 65 3.68 -10.39 -7.73
C ASP A 65 4.39 -9.28 -6.95
N TYR A 66 5.70 -9.41 -6.73
CA TYR A 66 6.49 -8.39 -6.06
C TYR A 66 6.68 -7.14 -6.93
N LEU A 67 7.03 -7.30 -8.21
CA LEU A 67 7.11 -6.18 -9.16
C LEU A 67 5.76 -5.48 -9.31
N PHE A 68 4.67 -6.24 -9.31
CA PHE A 68 3.30 -5.69 -9.31
C PHE A 68 3.04 -4.80 -8.09
N ALA A 69 3.42 -5.25 -6.91
CA ALA A 69 3.27 -4.44 -5.70
C ALA A 69 4.15 -3.18 -5.72
N LEU A 70 5.42 -3.30 -6.13
CA LEU A 70 6.33 -2.16 -6.24
C LEU A 70 5.87 -1.15 -7.29
N THR A 71 5.33 -1.63 -8.42
CA THR A 71 4.77 -0.77 -9.47
C THR A 71 3.57 0.01 -8.97
N TRP A 72 2.65 -0.63 -8.24
CA TRP A 72 1.50 0.06 -7.67
C TRP A 72 1.86 1.03 -6.55
N ARG A 73 2.91 0.73 -5.78
CA ARG A 73 3.49 1.66 -4.81
C ARG A 73 4.08 2.89 -5.52
N HIS A 74 4.81 2.71 -6.62
CA HIS A 74 5.29 3.81 -7.45
C HIS A 74 4.13 4.65 -8.01
N ILE A 75 3.13 4.00 -8.60
CA ILE A 75 1.90 4.63 -9.11
C ILE A 75 1.19 5.44 -8.02
N TYR A 76 1.10 4.92 -6.79
CA TYR A 76 0.47 5.60 -5.67
C TYR A 76 1.08 6.99 -5.42
N TYR A 77 2.41 7.08 -5.37
CA TYR A 77 3.11 8.35 -5.17
C TYR A 77 2.97 9.28 -6.38
N GLU A 78 3.11 8.75 -7.60
CA GLU A 78 3.00 9.54 -8.83
C GLU A 78 1.58 10.06 -9.10
N LEU A 79 0.54 9.33 -8.67
CA LEU A 79 -0.85 9.75 -8.80
C LEU A 79 -1.14 11.08 -8.08
N GLY A 80 -0.39 11.39 -7.02
CA GLY A 80 -0.53 12.67 -6.30
C GLY A 80 -0.23 13.89 -7.17
N GLY A 81 0.64 13.76 -8.18
CA GLY A 81 1.02 14.83 -9.10
C GLY A 81 0.37 14.73 -10.49
N LEU A 82 -0.42 13.69 -10.76
CA LEU A 82 -0.95 13.41 -12.10
C LEU A 82 -1.97 14.47 -12.54
N ASN A 83 -1.75 15.07 -13.72
CA ASN A 83 -2.70 15.97 -14.35
C ASN A 83 -3.26 15.40 -15.67
N LEU A 84 -4.36 14.67 -15.58
CA LEU A 84 -5.10 14.13 -16.74
C LEU A 84 -5.79 15.20 -17.59
N SER A 85 -5.97 16.42 -17.06
CA SER A 85 -6.62 17.52 -17.79
C SER A 85 -5.62 18.31 -18.66
N SER A 86 -4.32 18.00 -18.59
CA SER A 86 -3.29 18.68 -19.36
C SER A 86 -3.37 18.32 -20.85
N THR A 87 -4.13 19.10 -21.60
CA THR A 87 -4.20 19.01 -23.06
C THR A 87 -3.12 19.89 -23.67
N GLN A 88 -2.01 19.29 -24.09
CA GLN A 88 -1.03 19.99 -24.93
C GLN A 88 -1.54 20.01 -26.38
N PRO A 89 -1.50 21.16 -27.08
CA PRO A 89 -1.94 21.24 -28.47
C PRO A 89 -1.09 20.28 -29.33
N GLY A 90 -1.74 19.34 -30.01
CA GLY A 90 -1.09 18.36 -30.90
C GLY A 90 -0.71 17.02 -30.26
N LYS A 91 -1.00 16.79 -28.97
CA LYS A 91 -0.89 15.47 -28.33
C LYS A 91 -2.27 14.88 -28.04
N GLU A 92 -2.41 13.57 -28.20
CA GLU A 92 -3.60 12.85 -27.76
C GLU A 92 -3.82 13.08 -26.26
N SER A 93 -5.09 13.15 -25.84
CA SER A 93 -5.45 13.29 -24.43
C SER A 93 -4.93 12.10 -23.64
N LEU A 94 -4.12 12.35 -22.61
CA LEU A 94 -3.61 11.33 -21.71
C LEU A 94 -4.78 10.66 -20.97
N THR A 95 -5.00 9.37 -21.21
CA THR A 95 -5.95 8.57 -20.42
C THR A 95 -5.25 7.97 -19.22
N LEU A 96 -5.99 7.71 -18.14
CA LEU A 96 -5.43 7.05 -16.96
C LEU A 96 -4.87 5.68 -17.30
N GLN A 97 -5.55 4.92 -18.18
CA GLN A 97 -5.07 3.62 -18.63
C GLN A 97 -3.70 3.70 -19.32
N ASN A 98 -3.53 4.62 -20.27
CA ASN A 98 -2.25 4.77 -20.98
C ASN A 98 -1.15 5.21 -20.03
N TRP A 99 -1.45 6.16 -19.14
CA TRP A 99 -0.51 6.59 -18.12
C TRP A 99 -0.08 5.43 -17.20
N LEU A 100 -1.01 4.58 -16.76
CA LEU A 100 -0.70 3.39 -15.95
C LEU A 100 0.18 2.39 -16.70
N ILE A 101 -0.07 2.18 -18.00
CA ILE A 101 0.77 1.33 -18.86
C ILE A 101 2.18 1.91 -18.95
N ASP A 102 2.32 3.23 -19.15
CA ASP A 102 3.62 3.91 -19.22
C ASP A 102 4.39 3.80 -17.89
N GLN A 103 3.72 4.05 -16.75
CA GLN A 103 4.34 3.86 -15.42
C GLN A 103 4.75 2.41 -15.20
N THR A 104 3.93 1.45 -15.64
CA THR A 104 4.25 0.03 -15.53
C THR A 104 5.48 -0.33 -16.37
N ALA A 105 5.55 0.14 -17.62
CA ALA A 105 6.69 -0.07 -18.49
C ALA A 105 7.97 0.56 -17.92
N TYR A 106 7.87 1.76 -17.33
CA TYR A 106 8.96 2.40 -16.60
C TYR A 106 9.47 1.50 -15.45
N CYS A 107 8.58 1.06 -14.56
CA CYS A 107 8.95 0.21 -13.43
C CYS A 107 9.58 -1.13 -13.86
N ILE A 108 9.12 -1.73 -14.96
CA ILE A 108 9.70 -2.98 -15.50
C ILE A 108 11.18 -2.80 -15.87
N ASN A 109 11.56 -1.63 -16.39
CA ASN A 109 12.92 -1.37 -16.84
C ASN A 109 13.83 -0.90 -15.70
N GLU A 110 13.29 -0.12 -14.75
CA GLU A 110 14.09 0.53 -13.71
C GLU A 110 14.19 -0.25 -12.40
N ILE A 111 13.21 -1.12 -12.09
CA ILE A 111 13.20 -1.84 -10.81
C ILE A 111 14.04 -3.11 -10.93
N GLU A 112 15.20 -3.10 -10.28
CA GLU A 112 15.96 -4.33 -10.04
C GLU A 112 15.30 -5.19 -8.98
N LEU A 113 14.81 -6.36 -9.37
CA LEU A 113 14.18 -7.30 -8.45
C LEU A 113 15.22 -8.15 -7.72
N PRO A 114 15.05 -8.36 -6.39
CA PRO A 114 15.89 -9.29 -5.66
C PRO A 114 15.65 -10.74 -6.13
N PRO A 115 16.57 -11.66 -5.80
CA PRO A 115 16.36 -13.09 -6.01
C PRO A 115 15.11 -13.58 -5.26
N THR A 116 14.49 -14.65 -5.75
CA THR A 116 13.21 -15.17 -5.26
C THR A 116 13.21 -15.48 -3.77
N GLU A 117 14.34 -15.94 -3.24
CA GLU A 117 14.48 -16.36 -1.84
C GLU A 117 14.50 -15.19 -0.86
N ALA A 118 14.81 -13.98 -1.35
CA ALA A 118 14.82 -12.74 -0.58
C ALA A 118 13.47 -12.01 -0.62
N ILE A 119 12.49 -12.50 -1.39
CA ILE A 119 11.16 -11.92 -1.48
C ILE A 119 10.25 -12.58 -0.44
N HIS A 120 9.97 -11.84 0.64
CA HIS A 120 9.04 -12.29 1.69
C HIS A 120 7.61 -11.74 1.50
N TYR A 121 7.40 -10.87 0.52
CA TYR A 121 6.09 -10.30 0.23
C TYR A 121 5.13 -11.37 -0.33
N SER A 122 3.86 -11.29 0.09
CA SER A 122 2.78 -12.10 -0.44
C SER A 122 1.59 -11.22 -0.78
N LEU A 123 1.26 -11.16 -2.08
CA LEU A 123 0.09 -10.43 -2.59
C LEU A 123 -1.23 -10.96 -2.01
N LYS A 124 -1.25 -12.23 -1.58
CA LYS A 124 -2.41 -12.84 -0.91
C LYS A 124 -2.54 -12.38 0.54
N ALA A 125 -1.42 -12.17 1.24
CA ALA A 125 -1.42 -11.77 2.65
C ALA A 125 -1.69 -10.27 2.80
N THR A 126 -1.12 -9.46 1.91
CA THR A 126 -1.24 -8.00 1.97
C THR A 126 -1.54 -7.47 0.58
N SER A 127 -2.72 -6.89 0.39
CA SER A 127 -3.03 -6.19 -0.86
C SER A 127 -2.26 -4.88 -0.95
N VAL A 128 -2.00 -4.42 -2.18
CA VAL A 128 -1.13 -3.26 -2.41
C VAL A 128 -1.69 -1.96 -1.81
N PRO A 129 -3.00 -1.65 -1.86
CA PRO A 129 -3.52 -0.46 -1.18
C PRO A 129 -3.28 -0.51 0.32
N LEU A 130 -3.52 -1.65 0.98
CA LEU A 130 -3.24 -1.80 2.39
C LEU A 130 -1.76 -1.58 2.70
N TRP A 131 -0.86 -2.13 1.88
CA TRP A 131 0.58 -1.89 2.04
C TRP A 131 0.91 -0.40 1.99
N CYS A 132 0.45 0.32 0.97
CA CYS A 132 0.77 1.75 0.82
C CYS A 132 0.38 2.57 2.08
N TYR A 133 -0.81 2.32 2.64
CA TYR A 133 -1.26 3.03 3.84
C TYR A 133 -0.55 2.57 5.13
N VAL A 134 -0.20 1.28 5.24
CA VAL A 134 0.61 0.80 6.38
C VAL A 134 2.01 1.41 6.33
N GLU A 135 2.61 1.55 5.15
CA GLU A 135 3.91 2.19 4.99
C GLU A 135 3.87 3.67 5.42
N GLN A 136 2.85 4.41 4.99
CA GLN A 136 2.64 5.79 5.44
C GLN A 136 2.44 5.92 6.94
N ALA A 137 1.72 4.97 7.55
CA ALA A 137 1.55 4.92 8.99
C ALA A 137 2.89 4.68 9.71
N LEU A 138 3.71 3.76 9.19
CA LEU A 138 5.06 3.50 9.70
C LEU A 138 5.99 4.72 9.58
N GLU A 139 5.89 5.49 8.49
CA GLU A 139 6.69 6.70 8.29
C GLU A 139 6.39 7.81 9.30
N GLN A 140 5.16 7.85 9.83
CA GLN A 140 4.74 8.81 10.86
C GLN A 140 5.20 8.42 12.28
N MET A 141 5.81 7.24 12.45
CA MET A 141 6.36 6.80 13.74
C MET A 141 7.75 7.35 13.99
N THR A 142 8.09 7.47 15.27
CA THR A 142 9.47 7.71 15.70
C THR A 142 10.38 6.57 15.20
N PRO A 143 11.64 6.86 14.86
CA PRO A 143 12.55 5.85 14.30
C PRO A 143 12.69 4.60 15.17
N ILE A 144 12.78 4.77 16.49
CA ILE A 144 12.95 3.66 17.44
C ILE A 144 11.70 2.76 17.48
N LEU A 145 10.50 3.36 17.48
CA LEU A 145 9.25 2.62 17.52
C LEU A 145 9.03 1.80 16.25
N ARG A 146 9.27 2.43 15.08
CA ARG A 146 9.24 1.77 13.79
C ARG A 146 10.23 0.61 13.72
N LEU A 147 11.45 0.80 14.22
CA LEU A 147 12.46 -0.26 14.25
C LEU A 147 12.00 -1.45 15.09
N MET A 148 11.45 -1.23 16.29
CA MET A 148 10.92 -2.30 17.14
C MET A 148 9.77 -3.06 16.44
N VAL A 149 8.82 -2.34 15.84
CA VAL A 149 7.70 -2.93 15.10
C VAL A 149 8.21 -3.80 13.95
N LEU A 150 9.17 -3.31 13.16
CA LEU A 150 9.77 -4.08 12.06
C LEU A 150 10.52 -5.32 12.57
N MET A 151 11.24 -5.21 13.70
CA MET A 151 11.93 -6.37 14.30
C MET A 151 10.96 -7.46 14.75
N ALA A 152 9.85 -7.07 15.36
CA ALA A 152 8.82 -8.00 15.80
C ALA A 152 8.06 -8.62 14.61
N GLN A 153 7.63 -7.81 13.64
CA GLN A 153 6.73 -8.26 12.58
C GLN A 153 7.45 -8.93 11.41
N THR A 154 8.63 -8.44 11.03
CA THR A 154 9.37 -8.96 9.87
C THR A 154 10.31 -10.10 10.26
N PHE A 155 10.97 -9.98 11.41
CA PHE A 155 11.97 -10.96 11.85
C PHE A 155 11.50 -11.87 12.99
N HIS A 156 10.30 -11.65 13.52
CA HIS A 156 9.72 -12.41 14.63
C HIS A 156 10.64 -12.44 15.87
N TRP A 157 11.34 -11.34 16.12
CA TRP A 157 12.17 -11.23 17.32
C TRP A 157 11.29 -11.07 18.55
N SER A 158 11.62 -11.80 19.61
CA SER A 158 11.00 -11.60 20.92
C SER A 158 11.41 -10.26 21.53
N GLU A 159 10.62 -9.79 22.49
CA GLU A 159 10.88 -8.55 23.23
C GLU A 159 12.27 -8.57 23.87
N THR A 160 12.69 -9.72 24.41
CA THR A 160 14.03 -9.92 24.97
C THR A 160 15.13 -9.73 23.92
N ARG A 161 14.94 -10.28 22.71
CA ARG A 161 15.93 -10.16 21.64
C ARG A 161 16.03 -8.73 21.11
N ILE A 162 14.89 -8.05 20.97
CA ILE A 162 14.84 -6.63 20.59
C ILE A 162 15.55 -5.78 21.65
N ALA A 163 15.22 -5.96 22.93
CA ALA A 163 15.86 -5.22 24.01
C ALA A 163 17.38 -5.43 24.04
N ALA A 164 17.86 -6.67 23.92
CA ALA A 164 19.29 -6.98 23.88
C ALA A 164 20.00 -6.32 22.69
N TYR A 165 19.36 -6.29 21.51
CA TYR A 165 19.90 -5.60 20.35
C TYR A 165 20.01 -4.10 20.58
N LEU A 166 18.94 -3.46 21.04
CA LEU A 166 18.92 -2.01 21.30
C LEU A 166 19.93 -1.61 22.38
N GLN A 167 20.09 -2.42 23.44
CA GLN A 167 21.13 -2.22 24.45
C GLN A 167 22.54 -2.28 23.89
N ALA A 168 22.80 -3.18 22.93
CA ALA A 168 24.09 -3.26 22.26
C ALA A 168 24.37 -2.02 21.39
N GLU A 169 23.32 -1.39 20.85
CA GLU A 169 23.38 -0.12 20.11
C GLU A 169 23.38 1.13 21.03
N GLY A 170 23.38 0.94 22.36
CA GLY A 170 23.50 2.02 23.34
C GLY A 170 22.18 2.52 23.96
N GLU A 171 21.04 1.90 23.64
CA GLU A 171 19.74 2.25 24.21
C GLU A 171 19.52 1.62 25.60
N ALA A 172 19.10 2.41 26.58
CA ALA A 172 18.77 1.90 27.91
C ALA A 172 17.29 1.46 27.97
N ILE A 173 16.98 0.27 27.43
CA ILE A 173 15.62 -0.25 27.34
C ILE A 173 15.51 -1.69 27.84
N THR A 174 14.43 -2.00 28.57
CA THR A 174 14.11 -3.34 29.09
C THR A 174 13.13 -4.10 28.19
N PRO A 175 13.06 -5.44 28.25
CA PRO A 175 12.05 -6.21 27.50
C PRO A 175 10.60 -5.78 27.80
N SER A 176 10.30 -5.38 29.03
CA SER A 176 8.96 -4.87 29.40
C SER A 176 8.64 -3.52 28.73
N GLU A 177 9.64 -2.64 28.62
CA GLU A 177 9.47 -1.38 27.90
C GLU A 177 9.28 -1.64 26.40
N VAL A 178 10.03 -2.58 25.81
CA VAL A 178 9.80 -3.01 24.43
C VAL A 178 8.36 -3.50 24.23
N ALA A 179 7.82 -4.31 25.14
CA ALA A 179 6.42 -4.77 25.06
C ALA A 179 5.44 -3.58 25.04
N ASN A 180 5.64 -2.59 25.91
CA ASN A 180 4.82 -1.38 25.94
C ASN A 180 4.94 -0.56 24.65
N PHE A 181 6.16 -0.40 24.13
CA PHE A 181 6.38 0.27 22.85
C PHE A 181 5.75 -0.49 21.69
N LEU A 182 5.82 -1.81 21.65
CA LEU A 182 5.16 -2.59 20.59
C LEU A 182 3.64 -2.40 20.62
N GLN A 183 3.03 -2.42 21.81
CA GLN A 183 1.61 -2.14 21.96
C GLN A 183 1.25 -0.72 21.47
N GLU A 184 2.07 0.27 21.84
CA GLU A 184 1.92 1.65 21.34
C GLU A 184 2.04 1.72 19.82
N GLY A 185 3.04 1.04 19.26
CA GLY A 185 3.30 0.98 17.82
C GLY A 185 2.12 0.39 17.06
N TYR A 186 1.55 -0.72 17.53
CA TYR A 186 0.37 -1.32 16.90
C TYR A 186 -0.85 -0.40 16.98
N ARG A 187 -1.09 0.23 18.13
CA ARG A 187 -2.16 1.23 18.26
C ARG A 187 -1.95 2.39 17.28
N MET A 188 -0.74 2.92 17.21
CA MET A 188 -0.41 4.01 16.28
C MET A 188 -0.58 3.59 14.82
N LEU A 189 -0.23 2.36 14.43
CA LEU A 189 -0.49 1.87 13.06
C LEU A 189 -1.99 1.96 12.75
N GLU A 190 -2.82 1.36 13.60
CA GLU A 190 -4.27 1.35 13.39
C GLU A 190 -4.83 2.78 13.38
N GLU A 191 -4.48 3.62 14.34
CA GLU A 191 -4.96 5.01 14.43
C GLU A 191 -4.59 5.84 13.19
N LYS A 192 -3.41 5.60 12.61
CA LYS A 192 -2.91 6.34 11.44
C LYS A 192 -3.46 5.84 10.11
N LEU A 193 -4.05 4.64 10.06
CA LEU A 193 -4.75 4.18 8.87
C LEU A 193 -6.02 5.02 8.64
N PRO A 194 -6.31 5.41 7.38
CA PRO A 194 -7.61 5.96 7.02
C PRO A 194 -8.76 5.06 7.50
N THR A 195 -9.83 5.67 8.00
CA THR A 195 -10.98 4.93 8.55
C THR A 195 -11.61 4.00 7.51
N ASP A 196 -11.64 4.41 6.24
CA ASP A 196 -12.14 3.57 5.14
C ASP A 196 -11.20 2.41 4.81
N ILE A 197 -9.89 2.56 4.97
CA ILE A 197 -8.91 1.47 4.82
C ILE A 197 -9.07 0.43 5.93
N ARG A 198 -9.27 0.87 7.18
CA ARG A 198 -9.60 -0.06 8.27
C ARG A 198 -10.90 -0.80 8.02
N ALA A 199 -11.92 -0.11 7.51
CA ALA A 199 -13.18 -0.76 7.13
C ALA A 199 -12.99 -1.80 6.02
N ILE A 200 -12.22 -1.47 4.97
CA ILE A 200 -12.00 -2.37 3.83
C ILE A 200 -11.18 -3.60 4.23
N TYR A 201 -10.15 -3.45 5.06
CA TYR A 201 -9.14 -4.50 5.27
C TYR A 201 -9.12 -5.12 6.68
N LEU A 202 -9.57 -4.39 7.71
CA LEU A 202 -9.61 -4.87 9.10
C LEU A 202 -11.03 -5.27 9.55
N GLY A 203 -12.04 -5.06 8.70
CA GLY A 203 -13.43 -5.41 9.00
C GLY A 203 -14.08 -4.50 10.04
N GLU A 204 -13.52 -3.30 10.27
CA GLU A 204 -14.13 -2.31 11.14
C GLU A 204 -15.46 -1.84 10.56
N ASN A 205 -16.54 -1.97 11.34
CA ASN A 205 -17.82 -1.41 10.95
C ASN A 205 -17.75 0.11 11.02
N LEU A 206 -17.97 0.77 9.88
CA LEU A 206 -18.31 2.20 9.82
C LEU A 206 -19.73 2.40 10.38
N LEU A 207 -19.92 2.16 11.68
CA LEU A 207 -21.14 2.62 12.32
C LEU A 207 -21.08 4.15 12.38
N PRO A 208 -22.16 4.86 11.99
CA PRO A 208 -22.26 6.28 12.34
C PRO A 208 -22.18 6.40 13.86
N PRO A 209 -21.52 7.43 14.41
CA PRO A 209 -21.51 7.65 15.85
C PRO A 209 -22.97 7.66 16.33
N ALA A 210 -23.27 6.83 17.33
CA ALA A 210 -24.58 6.80 17.96
C ALA A 210 -24.92 8.24 18.38
N ILE A 211 -26.02 8.75 17.84
CA ILE A 211 -26.59 10.02 18.27
C ILE A 211 -27.00 9.79 19.74
N ALA A 212 -26.20 10.36 20.65
CA ALA A 212 -26.54 10.47 22.07
C ALA A 212 -27.50 11.65 22.28
#